data_AF-A0A0D1XUI5-F1
#
_entry.id   AF-A0A0D1XUI5-F1
#
_cell.length_a   1.000
_cell.length_b   1.000
_cell.length_c   1.000
_cell.angle_alpha   90.00
_cell.angle_beta   90.00
_cell.angle_gamma   90.00
#
_symmetry.space_group_name_H-M   'P 1'
#
loop_
_entity.id
_entity.type
_entity.pdbx_description
1 polymer ?
#
loop_
_entity_poly.entity_id
_entity_poly.type
_entity_poly.pdbx_seq_one_letter_code
_entity_poly.pdbx_strand_id
1 'polypeptide(L)'
;MPFSAANHGRLRRFVQRVRTRVQNHSNRSHIWKTQMKNNRICCIICSDKSGENVVLSQPCKACMSYWCQSCLSEHCEFATRSITDMPPKCCIALDPRIVLQFLPETNHDRYKRLFLEYRTEAKDRVYCPNSNCTTFISPYEIRKQQISSGECLESKTAVPLNQLQSEVVHRRQDSAMANQDLPIIQCPSCKTEICIRCKKNSHEGACRLEDDPVVAQIRKFGYKRCPRCGYGTRRMWGCSHMQCVCGAHWCWNCERNYNKKALRLLTVRPKRIQKRQDTIWKESITLNLLPKI
;
A
#
# COMPACT_ATOMS: atom_id res chain seq x y z
N MET A 1 22.30 -12.74 7.20
CA MET A 1 22.79 -12.66 8.59
C MET A 1 21.60 -12.36 9.50
N PRO A 2 21.31 -13.16 10.53
CA PRO A 2 20.23 -12.84 11.47
C PRO A 2 20.60 -11.59 12.27
N PHE A 3 19.64 -10.70 12.49
CA PHE A 3 19.82 -9.43 13.19
C PHE A 3 20.08 -9.65 14.68
N SER A 4 21.03 -8.90 15.27
CA SER A 4 21.22 -8.91 16.72
C SER A 4 19.93 -8.52 17.43
N ALA A 5 19.52 -9.30 18.44
CA ALA A 5 18.29 -9.09 19.21
C ALA A 5 18.20 -7.67 19.81
N ALA A 6 19.35 -7.05 20.12
CA ALA A 6 19.44 -5.68 20.62
C ALA A 6 18.99 -4.62 19.60
N ASN A 7 19.31 -4.79 18.31
CA ASN A 7 18.89 -3.88 17.25
C ASN A 7 17.39 -4.00 16.97
N HIS A 8 16.84 -5.22 17.01
CA HIS A 8 15.40 -5.47 16.84
C HIS A 8 14.58 -4.77 17.92
N GLY A 9 15.06 -4.78 19.17
CA GLY A 9 14.45 -4.06 20.29
C GLY A 9 14.49 -2.53 20.12
N ARG A 10 15.63 -1.96 19.73
CA ARG A 10 15.77 -0.50 19.47
C ARG A 10 14.89 -0.06 18.29
N LEU A 11 14.82 -0.85 17.22
CA LEU A 11 13.98 -0.59 16.06
C LEU A 11 12.49 -0.68 16.38
N ARG A 12 12.04 -1.71 17.13
CA ARG A 12 10.65 -1.79 17.59
C ARG A 12 10.25 -0.55 18.40
N ARG A 13 11.11 -0.12 19.36
CA ARG A 13 10.89 1.10 20.14
C ARG A 13 10.90 2.36 19.27
N PHE A 14 11.75 2.42 18.23
CA PHE A 14 11.77 3.53 17.30
C PHE A 14 10.50 3.58 16.44
N VAL A 15 10.09 2.47 15.84
CA VAL A 15 8.86 2.34 15.04
C VAL A 15 7.64 2.70 15.89
N GLN A 16 7.57 2.23 17.15
CA GLN A 16 6.51 2.62 18.08
C GLN A 16 6.55 4.12 18.41
N ARG A 17 7.72 4.71 18.67
CA ARG A 17 7.86 6.16 18.92
C ARG A 17 7.53 7.02 17.68
N VAL A 18 7.88 6.55 16.49
CA VAL A 18 7.50 7.20 15.22
C VAL A 18 6.01 7.06 14.96
N ARG A 19 5.37 5.94 15.34
CA ARG A 19 3.93 5.74 15.27
C ARG A 19 3.15 6.69 16.18
N THR A 20 3.67 6.99 17.38
CA THR A 20 3.01 7.85 18.38
C THR A 20 3.38 9.34 18.27
N ARG A 21 4.42 9.70 17.50
CA ARG A 21 4.68 11.09 17.11
C ARG A 21 3.62 11.55 16.12
N VAL A 22 2.49 12.02 16.68
CA VAL A 22 1.65 13.04 16.07
C VAL A 22 2.55 14.17 15.58
N GLN A 23 2.16 14.74 14.46
CA GLN A 23 2.79 15.77 13.62
C GLN A 23 3.21 17.07 14.34
N ASN A 24 3.89 17.02 15.48
CA ASN A 24 4.52 18.18 16.08
C ASN A 24 5.87 18.40 15.41
N HIS A 25 5.80 19.02 14.21
CA HIS A 25 6.93 19.57 13.46
C HIS A 25 7.70 20.65 14.26
N SER A 26 7.23 21.06 15.44
CA SER A 26 7.88 22.02 16.34
C SER A 26 9.14 21.48 17.05
N ASN A 27 9.37 20.17 17.06
CA ASN A 27 10.49 19.56 17.81
C ASN A 27 11.73 19.24 16.97
N ARG A 28 11.95 19.94 15.85
CA ARG A 28 13.20 19.90 15.07
C ARG A 28 14.42 20.17 15.96
N SER A 29 14.25 21.05 16.95
CA SER A 29 15.26 21.47 17.93
C SER A 29 15.73 20.35 18.87
N HIS A 30 14.86 19.43 19.29
CA HIS A 30 15.28 18.31 20.15
C HIS A 30 15.97 17.19 19.37
N ILE A 31 15.53 16.95 18.13
CA ILE A 31 16.06 15.86 17.31
C ILE A 31 17.53 16.13 16.93
N TRP A 32 17.90 17.37 16.57
CA TRP A 32 19.31 17.69 16.27
C TRP A 32 20.21 17.53 17.49
N LYS A 33 19.75 17.93 18.69
CA LYS A 33 20.49 17.74 19.95
C LYS A 33 20.74 16.27 20.27
N THR A 34 19.79 15.39 19.91
CA THR A 34 19.90 13.94 20.14
C THR A 34 20.91 13.28 19.19
N GLN A 35 21.27 13.92 18.08
CA GLN A 35 22.13 13.36 17.02
C GLN A 35 23.57 13.87 17.06
N MET A 36 23.86 14.87 17.89
CA MET A 36 25.20 15.41 18.10
C MET A 36 25.76 14.85 19.41
N LYS A 37 26.73 13.92 19.33
CA LYS A 37 27.54 13.49 20.48
C LYS A 37 28.95 14.00 20.29
N ASN A 38 29.53 14.67 21.28
CA ASN A 38 30.91 15.18 21.24
C ASN A 38 31.22 15.93 19.92
N ASN A 39 30.28 16.78 19.47
CA ASN A 39 30.34 17.53 18.22
C ASN A 39 30.38 16.67 16.92
N ARG A 40 29.97 15.40 16.96
CA ARG A 40 29.87 14.50 15.81
C ARG A 40 28.44 14.05 15.54
N ILE A 41 28.11 13.97 14.25
CA ILE A 41 26.82 13.48 13.75
C ILE A 41 26.72 11.97 13.96
N CYS A 42 25.62 11.51 14.55
CA CYS A 42 25.35 10.12 14.89
C CYS A 42 24.04 9.60 14.28
N CYS A 43 23.97 8.28 14.07
CA CYS A 43 22.72 7.60 13.70
C CYS A 43 21.65 7.73 14.79
N ILE A 44 20.40 8.06 14.40
CA ILE A 44 19.26 8.22 15.32
C ILE A 44 18.79 6.93 16.01
N ILE A 45 19.16 5.75 15.48
CA ILE A 45 18.71 4.46 15.99
C ILE A 45 19.71 3.85 16.96
N CYS A 46 20.96 3.66 16.51
CA CYS A 46 21.97 3.03 17.35
C CYS A 46 22.71 4.05 18.22
N SER A 47 22.86 5.30 17.78
CA SER A 47 23.71 6.31 18.43
C SER A 47 25.18 5.90 18.63
N ASP A 48 25.59 4.81 17.98
CA ASP A 48 26.91 4.18 18.10
C ASP A 48 27.80 4.51 16.90
N LYS A 49 27.21 4.63 15.69
CA LYS A 49 27.94 4.92 14.46
C LYS A 49 28.02 6.45 14.23
N SER A 50 29.24 6.99 14.24
CA SER A 50 29.57 8.42 14.04
C SER A 50 30.98 8.60 13.45
N GLY A 51 31.26 9.76 12.84
CA GLY A 51 32.59 10.12 12.30
C GLY A 51 32.72 10.09 10.77
N GLU A 52 33.88 10.46 10.24
CA GLU A 52 34.16 10.61 8.80
C GLU A 52 34.09 9.30 8.00
N ASN A 53 34.46 8.17 8.62
CA ASN A 53 34.49 6.86 7.96
C ASN A 53 33.13 6.12 7.96
N VAL A 54 32.07 6.75 8.46
CA VAL A 54 30.73 6.16 8.54
C VAL A 54 29.81 6.84 7.55
N VAL A 55 29.33 6.10 6.55
CA VAL A 55 28.28 6.59 5.64
C VAL A 55 26.95 6.72 6.40
N LEU A 56 26.52 7.96 6.58
CA LEU A 56 25.22 8.31 7.14
C LEU A 56 24.30 8.87 6.05
N SER A 57 23.04 8.48 6.09
CA SER A 57 22.02 8.90 5.12
C SER A 57 20.89 9.66 5.81
N GLN A 58 20.32 10.63 5.09
CA GLN A 58 19.12 11.36 5.51
C GLN A 58 17.94 10.95 4.63
N PRO A 59 17.24 9.85 4.96
CA PRO A 59 16.19 9.30 4.09
C PRO A 59 14.89 10.13 4.09
N CYS A 60 14.74 11.05 5.05
CA CYS A 60 13.51 11.81 5.28
C CYS A 60 13.67 13.26 4.82
N LYS A 61 12.76 13.74 3.97
CA LYS A 61 12.76 15.16 3.52
C LYS A 61 12.18 16.13 4.56
N ALA A 62 11.50 15.61 5.59
CA ALA A 62 10.82 16.44 6.59
C ALA A 62 11.71 16.77 7.82
N CYS A 63 12.80 16.03 8.03
CA CYS A 63 13.74 16.24 9.14
C CYS A 63 15.18 16.02 8.71
N MET A 64 16.12 16.48 9.54
CA MET A 64 17.57 16.35 9.28
C MET A 64 18.17 15.12 9.99
N SER A 65 17.39 14.04 10.11
CA SER A 65 17.84 12.87 10.86
C SER A 65 18.70 11.93 10.03
N TYR A 66 19.91 11.68 10.55
CA TYR A 66 20.87 10.73 10.04
C TYR A 66 20.64 9.28 10.50
N TRP A 67 20.89 8.37 9.58
CA TRP A 67 20.79 6.92 9.74
C TRP A 67 22.05 6.25 9.22
N CYS A 68 22.55 5.22 9.90
CA CYS A 68 23.56 4.36 9.31
C CYS A 68 22.91 3.34 8.37
N GLN A 69 23.69 2.83 7.40
CA GLN A 69 23.26 1.83 6.41
C GLN A 69 22.51 0.65 7.04
N SER A 70 23.07 0.06 8.11
CA SER A 70 22.49 -1.14 8.74
C SER A 70 21.14 -0.87 9.40
N CYS A 71 21.02 0.20 10.18
CA CYS A 71 19.76 0.52 10.85
C CYS A 71 18.67 0.94 9.85
N LEU A 72 19.04 1.58 8.73
CA LEU A 72 18.08 1.93 7.69
C LEU A 72 17.62 0.70 6.91
N SER A 73 18.54 -0.20 6.53
CA SER A 73 18.23 -1.49 5.90
C SER A 73 17.28 -2.30 6.78
N GLU A 74 17.62 -2.47 8.06
CA GLU A 74 16.79 -3.21 9.02
C GLU A 74 15.39 -2.59 9.18
N HIS A 75 15.29 -1.26 9.19
CA HIS A 75 14.00 -0.56 9.26
C HIS A 75 13.16 -0.79 8.01
N CYS A 76 13.78 -0.72 6.83
CA CYS A 76 13.13 -1.02 5.55
C CYS A 76 12.64 -2.47 5.50
N GLU A 77 13.46 -3.43 5.94
CA GLU A 77 13.09 -4.84 6.03
C GLU A 77 11.96 -5.08 7.03
N PHE A 78 12.02 -4.45 8.21
CA PHE A 78 10.96 -4.55 9.22
C PHE A 78 9.59 -4.14 8.65
N ALA A 79 9.56 -3.08 7.83
CA ALA A 79 8.33 -2.62 7.19
C ALA A 79 7.75 -3.61 6.16
N THR A 80 8.51 -4.63 5.74
CA THR A 80 8.02 -5.69 4.84
C THR A 80 7.30 -6.83 5.56
N ARG A 81 7.19 -6.80 6.90
CA ARG A 81 6.59 -7.88 7.70
C ARG A 81 5.07 -7.97 7.58
N SER A 82 4.41 -6.83 7.57
CA SER A 82 2.96 -6.77 7.51
C SER A 82 2.46 -5.46 6.92
N ILE A 83 1.19 -5.44 6.52
CA ILE A 83 0.55 -4.23 6.01
C ILE A 83 0.44 -3.11 7.05
N THR A 84 0.50 -3.43 8.35
CA THR A 84 0.45 -2.43 9.44
C THR A 84 1.82 -1.82 9.74
N ASP A 85 2.91 -2.50 9.35
CA ASP A 85 4.28 -1.99 9.39
C ASP A 85 4.63 -1.17 8.14
N MET A 86 3.87 -1.35 7.05
CA MET A 86 4.00 -0.60 5.82
C MET A 86 3.35 0.80 5.93
N PRO A 87 3.96 1.86 5.35
CA PRO A 87 5.33 1.98 4.83
C PRO A 87 6.35 2.27 5.93
N PRO A 88 7.66 2.06 5.67
CA PRO A 88 8.70 2.54 6.58
C PRO A 88 8.59 4.06 6.70
N LYS A 89 8.62 4.56 7.93
CA LYS A 89 8.42 5.98 8.26
C LYS A 89 9.59 6.55 9.05
N CYS A 90 9.83 7.83 8.85
CA CYS A 90 10.60 8.68 9.76
C CYS A 90 9.66 9.74 10.33
N CYS A 91 9.69 10.99 9.85
CA CYS A 91 8.62 11.96 10.13
C CYS A 91 7.45 11.81 9.16
N ILE A 92 7.74 11.32 7.96
CA ILE A 92 6.78 10.98 6.90
C ILE A 92 7.08 9.57 6.39
N ALA A 93 6.17 9.02 5.58
CA ALA A 93 6.47 7.81 4.82
C ALA A 93 7.71 8.03 3.95
N LEU A 94 8.65 7.09 3.99
CA LEU A 94 9.83 7.15 3.13
C LEU A 94 9.43 6.86 1.68
N ASP A 95 10.11 7.52 0.74
CA ASP A 95 9.87 7.32 -0.69
C ASP A 95 10.29 5.90 -1.11
N PRO A 96 9.49 5.17 -1.91
CA PRO A 96 9.82 3.83 -2.37
C PRO A 96 11.21 3.70 -3.02
N ARG A 97 11.71 4.75 -3.70
CA ARG A 97 13.05 4.74 -4.32
C ARG A 97 14.15 4.64 -3.26
N ILE A 98 14.01 5.41 -2.19
CA ILE A 98 14.93 5.36 -1.05
C ILE A 98 14.82 4.00 -0.38
N VAL A 99 13.61 3.49 -0.18
CA VAL A 99 13.43 2.17 0.46
C VAL A 99 14.11 1.07 -0.34
N LEU A 100 13.94 1.03 -1.66
CA LEU A 100 14.56 0.01 -2.52
C LEU A 100 16.09 0.12 -2.58
N GLN A 101 16.65 1.33 -2.42
CA GLN A 101 18.10 1.52 -2.35
C GLN A 101 18.73 0.87 -1.10
N PHE A 102 18.01 0.86 0.03
CA PHE A 102 18.51 0.33 1.31
C PHE A 102 17.97 -1.05 1.65
N LEU A 103 16.93 -1.53 0.98
CA LEU A 103 16.36 -2.86 1.17
C LEU A 103 17.20 -3.89 0.39
N PRO A 104 17.54 -5.06 0.97
CA PRO A 104 18.18 -6.13 0.22
C PRO A 104 17.34 -6.58 -0.97
N GLU A 105 17.98 -6.85 -2.11
CA GLU A 105 17.32 -7.22 -3.37
C GLU A 105 16.36 -8.41 -3.21
N THR A 106 16.71 -9.37 -2.36
CA THR A 106 15.89 -10.53 -2.01
C THR A 106 14.49 -10.17 -1.49
N ASN A 107 14.33 -8.97 -0.91
CA ASN A 107 13.07 -8.49 -0.35
C ASN A 107 12.36 -7.46 -1.25
N HIS A 108 12.92 -7.07 -2.39
CA HIS A 108 12.34 -6.02 -3.26
C HIS A 108 10.95 -6.38 -3.76
N ASP A 109 10.76 -7.59 -4.28
CA ASP A 109 9.46 -8.00 -4.82
C ASP A 109 8.41 -8.18 -3.73
N ARG A 110 8.83 -8.63 -2.56
CA ARG A 110 7.98 -8.66 -1.37
C ARG A 110 7.54 -7.24 -0.96
N TYR A 111 8.46 -6.28 -0.94
CA TYR A 111 8.13 -4.88 -0.67
C TYR A 111 7.16 -4.32 -1.72
N LYS A 112 7.42 -4.53 -3.01
CA LYS A 112 6.55 -4.05 -4.10
C LYS A 112 5.13 -4.61 -3.96
N ARG A 113 4.98 -5.93 -3.76
CA ARG A 113 3.69 -6.60 -3.56
C ARG A 113 2.95 -6.07 -2.32
N LEU A 114 3.63 -6.01 -1.18
CA LEU A 114 3.03 -5.51 0.06
C LEU A 114 2.70 -4.01 0.00
N PHE A 115 3.49 -3.22 -0.72
CA PHE A 115 3.21 -1.79 -0.92
C PHE A 115 1.98 -1.58 -1.81
N LEU A 116 1.78 -2.41 -2.83
CA LEU A 116 0.55 -2.42 -3.65
C LEU A 116 -0.67 -2.84 -2.80
N GLU A 117 -0.53 -3.87 -1.97
CA GLU A 117 -1.56 -4.28 -1.02
C GLU A 117 -1.91 -3.15 -0.05
N TYR A 118 -0.91 -2.51 0.55
CA TYR A 118 -1.06 -1.33 1.41
C TYR A 118 -1.75 -0.15 0.69
N ARG A 119 -1.53 0.00 -0.62
CA ARG A 119 -2.12 1.07 -1.42
C ARG A 119 -3.58 0.85 -1.75
N THR A 120 -4.00 -0.40 -1.87
CA THR A 120 -5.38 -0.82 -2.13
C THR A 120 -6.22 -0.63 -0.86
N GLU A 121 -7.44 -0.08 -0.98
CA GLU A 121 -8.32 0.09 0.18
C GLU A 121 -8.73 -1.26 0.74
N ALA A 122 -8.97 -1.33 2.06
CA ALA A 122 -9.24 -2.58 2.74
C ALA A 122 -10.41 -3.36 2.13
N LYS A 123 -11.44 -2.64 1.68
CA LYS A 123 -12.63 -3.16 1.02
C LYS A 123 -12.40 -3.68 -0.40
N ASP A 124 -11.35 -3.22 -1.09
CA ASP A 124 -11.10 -3.57 -2.50
C ASP A 124 -10.03 -4.65 -2.65
N ARG A 125 -9.36 -5.02 -1.55
CA ARG A 125 -8.38 -6.11 -1.56
C ARG A 125 -9.06 -7.45 -1.80
N VAL A 126 -8.48 -8.25 -2.69
CA VAL A 126 -8.88 -9.62 -2.98
C VAL A 126 -7.70 -10.53 -2.65
N TYR A 127 -7.95 -11.59 -1.90
CA TYR A 127 -6.96 -12.61 -1.56
C TYR A 127 -7.42 -13.94 -2.12
N CYS A 128 -6.45 -14.80 -2.41
CA CYS A 128 -6.77 -16.17 -2.74
C CYS A 128 -7.44 -16.86 -1.54
N PRO A 129 -8.66 -17.41 -1.68
CA PRO A 129 -9.36 -18.14 -0.63
C PRO A 129 -8.71 -19.48 -0.26
N ASN A 130 -7.80 -19.99 -1.10
CA ASN A 130 -7.00 -21.18 -0.79
C ASN A 130 -6.07 -20.91 0.41
N SER A 131 -6.25 -21.70 1.48
CA SER A 131 -5.51 -21.60 2.74
C SER A 131 -3.99 -21.72 2.58
N ASN A 132 -3.53 -22.48 1.58
CA ASN A 132 -2.10 -22.66 1.32
C ASN A 132 -1.50 -21.52 0.48
N CYS A 133 -2.34 -20.70 -0.18
CA CYS A 133 -1.88 -19.65 -1.09
C CYS A 133 -1.99 -18.26 -0.48
N THR A 134 -3.18 -17.86 -0.02
CA THR A 134 -3.51 -16.54 0.57
C THR A 134 -2.94 -15.31 -0.16
N THR A 135 -2.55 -15.48 -1.44
CA THR A 135 -1.84 -14.43 -2.19
C THR A 135 -2.76 -13.27 -2.46
N PHE A 136 -2.27 -12.04 -2.24
CA PHE A 136 -2.96 -10.82 -2.63
C PHE A 136 -3.02 -10.71 -4.15
N ILE A 137 -4.21 -10.50 -4.70
CA ILE A 137 -4.45 -10.31 -6.13
C ILE A 137 -4.70 -8.84 -6.39
N SER A 138 -3.82 -8.24 -7.19
CA SER A 138 -3.85 -6.80 -7.46
C SER A 138 -5.00 -6.42 -8.40
N PRO A 139 -5.54 -5.19 -8.30
CA PRO A 139 -6.54 -4.70 -9.25
C PRO A 139 -6.08 -4.71 -10.71
N TYR A 140 -4.75 -4.71 -10.95
CA TYR A 140 -4.19 -4.84 -12.29
C TYR A 140 -4.35 -6.26 -12.83
N GLU A 141 -4.05 -7.29 -12.03
CA GLU A 141 -4.22 -8.69 -12.42
C GLU A 141 -5.69 -9.03 -12.68
N ILE A 142 -6.58 -8.53 -11.83
CA ILE A 142 -8.03 -8.67 -12.01
C ILE A 142 -8.44 -8.11 -13.38
N ARG A 143 -8.08 -6.85 -13.67
CA ARG A 143 -8.40 -6.23 -14.97
C ARG A 143 -7.76 -6.94 -16.15
N LYS A 144 -6.51 -7.41 -16.01
CA LYS A 144 -5.80 -8.13 -17.07
C LYS A 144 -6.57 -9.39 -17.47
N GLN A 145 -7.09 -10.13 -16.48
CA GLN A 145 -7.84 -11.37 -16.73
C GLN A 145 -9.21 -11.09 -17.37
N GLN A 146 -9.90 -10.02 -16.93
CA GLN A 146 -11.15 -9.59 -17.54
C GLN A 146 -10.99 -9.14 -19.01
N ILE A 147 -9.85 -8.54 -19.36
CA ILE A 147 -9.53 -8.17 -20.75
C ILE A 147 -9.23 -9.42 -21.59
N SER A 148 -8.50 -10.40 -21.03
CA SER A 148 -8.16 -11.64 -21.75
C SER A 148 -9.35 -12.59 -21.94
N SER A 149 -10.40 -12.49 -21.12
CA SER A 149 -11.62 -13.28 -21.24
C SER A 149 -12.61 -12.74 -22.29
N GLY A 150 -12.28 -11.67 -23.01
CA GLY A 150 -13.06 -11.25 -24.19
C GLY A 150 -14.36 -10.51 -23.88
N GLU A 151 -14.47 -9.79 -22.76
CA GLU A 151 -15.43 -8.70 -22.67
C GLU A 151 -14.82 -7.44 -23.29
N CYS A 152 -14.79 -7.40 -24.62
CA CYS A 152 -14.77 -6.12 -25.31
C CYS A 152 -16.04 -5.37 -24.92
N LEU A 153 -15.91 -4.44 -23.97
CA LEU A 153 -16.83 -3.33 -23.86
C LEU A 153 -16.55 -2.44 -25.09
N GLU A 154 -16.98 -2.91 -26.26
CA GLU A 154 -17.25 -2.02 -27.38
C GLU A 154 -18.32 -1.07 -26.87
N SER A 155 -17.89 0.12 -26.48
CA SER A 155 -18.73 1.30 -26.54
C SER A 155 -19.11 1.52 -28.01
N LYS A 156 -20.06 0.73 -28.53
CA LYS A 156 -21.05 1.20 -29.49
C LYS A 156 -21.95 2.09 -28.63
N THR A 157 -21.78 3.41 -28.61
CA THR A 157 -21.88 4.29 -29.76
C THR A 157 -21.02 5.53 -29.53
N ALA A 158 -20.24 5.91 -30.54
CA ALA A 158 -19.95 7.31 -30.76
C ALA A 158 -21.29 7.97 -31.13
N VAL A 159 -21.94 8.64 -30.18
CA VAL A 159 -23.01 9.59 -30.51
C VAL A 159 -22.33 10.77 -31.17
N PRO A 160 -22.65 11.11 -32.44
CA PRO A 160 -22.16 12.33 -33.06
C PRO A 160 -22.70 13.52 -32.26
N LEU A 161 -21.83 14.49 -31.97
CA LEU A 161 -22.22 15.75 -31.35
C LEU A 161 -23.02 16.58 -32.35
N ASN A 162 -24.29 16.26 -32.56
CA ASN A 162 -25.31 17.19 -33.05
C ASN A 162 -26.69 16.51 -33.03
N GLN A 163 -27.49 16.84 -32.01
CA GLN A 163 -28.90 17.21 -32.10
C GLN A 163 -29.52 17.17 -30.70
N LEU A 164 -29.53 18.34 -30.07
CA LEU A 164 -30.42 18.65 -28.96
C LEU A 164 -31.83 18.81 -29.56
N GLN A 165 -32.76 17.94 -29.21
CA GLN A 165 -34.16 18.30 -29.04
C GLN A 165 -34.83 17.36 -28.04
N SER A 166 -35.62 18.00 -27.19
CA SER A 166 -36.34 17.53 -26.02
C SER A 166 -37.15 16.25 -26.21
N GLU A 167 -37.19 15.41 -25.17
CA GLU A 167 -38.46 14.92 -24.59
C GLU A 167 -38.24 14.17 -23.28
N VAL A 168 -38.97 14.59 -22.25
CA VAL A 168 -39.10 13.93 -20.95
C VAL A 168 -40.30 12.99 -21.04
N VAL A 169 -40.09 11.68 -20.91
CA VAL A 169 -41.18 10.72 -20.64
C VAL A 169 -40.74 9.71 -19.57
N HIS A 170 -41.59 9.58 -18.54
CA HIS A 170 -41.50 8.59 -17.46
C HIS A 170 -42.02 7.19 -17.88
N ARG A 171 -41.48 6.14 -17.21
CA ARG A 171 -41.99 4.75 -17.03
C ARG A 171 -41.96 3.81 -18.24
N ARG A 172 -41.76 2.49 -18.15
CA ARG A 172 -41.69 1.43 -17.10
C ARG A 172 -40.85 0.28 -17.73
N GLN A 173 -39.88 -0.31 -17.02
CA GLN A 173 -39.93 -1.67 -16.46
C GLN A 173 -40.72 -2.73 -17.27
N ASP A 174 -39.98 -3.64 -17.91
CA ASP A 174 -39.99 -5.10 -17.69
C ASP A 174 -39.88 -5.90 -19.00
N SER A 175 -38.76 -6.66 -19.15
CA SER A 175 -38.70 -8.05 -19.66
C SER A 175 -37.24 -8.49 -19.92
N ALA A 176 -36.78 -9.40 -19.05
CA ALA A 176 -35.78 -10.47 -19.25
C ALA A 176 -34.60 -10.27 -20.24
N MET A 177 -33.37 -10.20 -19.71
CA MET A 177 -32.36 -11.27 -19.78
C MET A 177 -31.18 -10.85 -18.88
N ALA A 178 -31.17 -11.35 -17.65
CA ALA A 178 -30.07 -11.15 -16.71
C ALA A 178 -28.84 -11.94 -17.20
N ASN A 179 -27.86 -11.23 -17.79
CA ASN A 179 -26.58 -11.82 -18.10
C ASN A 179 -25.77 -11.95 -16.79
N GLN A 180 -25.83 -13.14 -16.19
CA GLN A 180 -25.28 -13.48 -14.88
C GLN A 180 -23.81 -13.96 -14.96
N ASP A 181 -22.95 -13.25 -15.68
CA ASP A 181 -21.53 -13.56 -15.63
C ASP A 181 -20.94 -12.95 -14.36
N LEU A 182 -20.74 -13.81 -13.37
CA LEU A 182 -19.92 -13.51 -12.21
C LEU A 182 -18.49 -13.34 -12.71
N PRO A 183 -17.81 -12.21 -12.47
CA PRO A 183 -16.43 -12.03 -12.88
C PRO A 183 -15.53 -12.94 -12.02
N ILE A 184 -15.38 -14.19 -12.47
CA ILE A 184 -14.48 -15.18 -11.90
C ILE A 184 -13.07 -14.84 -12.38
N ILE A 185 -12.10 -14.90 -11.47
CA ILE A 185 -10.69 -14.73 -11.77
C ILE A 185 -9.91 -15.94 -11.29
N GLN A 186 -8.77 -16.23 -11.91
CA GLN A 186 -7.83 -17.25 -11.47
C GLN A 186 -6.69 -16.62 -10.67
N CYS A 187 -6.29 -17.28 -9.57
CA CYS A 187 -5.13 -16.85 -8.82
C CYS A 187 -3.84 -17.00 -9.66
N PRO A 188 -2.99 -15.96 -9.78
CA PRO A 188 -1.75 -16.04 -10.55
C PRO A 188 -0.74 -17.04 -9.97
N SER A 189 -0.82 -17.37 -8.68
CA SER A 189 0.12 -18.26 -7.99
C SER A 189 -0.33 -19.73 -7.98
N CYS A 190 -1.60 -19.99 -7.69
CA CYS A 190 -2.12 -21.36 -7.49
C CYS A 190 -3.24 -21.76 -8.45
N LYS A 191 -3.66 -20.87 -9.37
CA LYS A 191 -4.74 -21.08 -10.35
C LYS A 191 -6.13 -21.36 -9.78
N THR A 192 -6.32 -21.30 -8.46
CA THR A 192 -7.67 -21.38 -7.86
C THR A 192 -8.57 -20.29 -8.40
N GLU A 193 -9.80 -20.66 -8.77
CA GLU A 193 -10.83 -19.76 -9.27
C GLU A 193 -11.57 -19.05 -8.13
N ILE A 194 -11.82 -17.77 -8.31
CA ILE A 194 -12.26 -16.86 -7.24
C ILE A 194 -13.36 -15.96 -7.78
N CYS A 195 -14.45 -15.87 -7.03
CA CYS A 195 -15.49 -14.89 -7.31
C CYS A 195 -15.12 -13.55 -6.67
N ILE A 196 -14.88 -12.50 -7.49
CA ILE A 196 -14.47 -11.19 -6.94
C ILE A 196 -15.57 -10.46 -6.18
N ARG A 197 -16.84 -10.85 -6.37
CA ARG A 197 -17.99 -10.24 -5.67
C ARG A 197 -18.03 -10.66 -4.20
N CYS A 198 -17.94 -11.96 -3.93
CA CYS A 198 -17.98 -12.50 -2.56
C CYS A 198 -16.59 -12.76 -1.96
N LYS A 199 -15.52 -12.71 -2.77
CA LYS A 199 -14.12 -12.99 -2.41
C LYS A 199 -13.89 -14.39 -1.85
N LYS A 200 -14.75 -15.33 -2.23
CA LYS A 200 -14.66 -16.77 -1.92
C LYS A 200 -14.31 -17.55 -3.20
N ASN A 201 -14.17 -18.86 -3.08
CA ASN A 201 -14.01 -19.75 -4.23
C ASN A 201 -15.10 -19.49 -5.29
N SER A 202 -14.79 -19.75 -6.56
CA SER A 202 -15.81 -19.73 -7.61
C SER A 202 -16.98 -20.63 -7.21
N HIS A 203 -18.18 -20.16 -7.52
CA HIS A 203 -19.41 -20.87 -7.26
C HIS A 203 -20.38 -20.57 -8.39
N GLU A 204 -21.26 -21.52 -8.67
CA GLU A 204 -22.36 -21.35 -9.59
C GLU A 204 -23.51 -20.63 -8.88
N GLY A 205 -24.33 -19.87 -9.64
CA GLY A 205 -25.48 -19.15 -9.10
C GLY A 205 -25.14 -17.92 -8.24
N ALA A 206 -26.16 -17.34 -7.60
CA ALA A 206 -26.04 -16.04 -6.92
C ALA A 206 -25.12 -16.07 -5.69
N CYS A 207 -24.32 -15.01 -5.50
CA CYS A 207 -23.46 -14.86 -4.32
C CYS A 207 -24.29 -14.72 -3.04
N ARG A 208 -24.10 -15.63 -2.07
CA ARG A 208 -24.58 -15.45 -0.70
C ARG A 208 -23.64 -14.51 0.06
N LEU A 209 -23.97 -13.21 0.04
CA LEU A 209 -23.27 -12.17 0.78
C LEU A 209 -23.71 -12.18 2.25
N GLU A 210 -23.26 -13.19 3.00
CA GLU A 210 -23.35 -13.14 4.46
C GLU A 210 -22.25 -12.26 5.04
N ASP A 211 -22.61 -11.42 6.00
CA ASP A 211 -21.64 -10.69 6.80
C ASP A 211 -20.74 -11.69 7.53
N ASP A 212 -19.42 -11.60 7.32
CA ASP A 212 -18.45 -12.41 8.05
C ASP A 212 -18.73 -12.33 9.56
N PRO A 213 -18.82 -13.46 10.29
CA PRO A 213 -19.13 -13.45 11.73
C PRO A 213 -18.12 -12.63 12.52
N VAL A 214 -16.88 -12.56 12.04
CA VAL A 214 -15.80 -11.71 12.59
C VAL A 214 -16.14 -10.22 12.48
N VAL A 215 -16.75 -9.77 11.39
CA VAL A 215 -17.16 -8.36 11.20
C VAL A 215 -18.31 -8.03 12.14
N ALA A 216 -19.29 -8.92 12.28
CA ALA A 216 -20.40 -8.76 13.21
C ALA A 216 -19.90 -8.65 14.66
N GLN A 217 -18.95 -9.50 15.04
CA GLN A 217 -18.34 -9.47 16.37
C GLN A 217 -17.55 -8.17 16.63
N ILE A 218 -16.76 -7.71 15.66
CA ILE A 218 -16.02 -6.43 15.76
C ILE A 218 -16.97 -5.27 16.03
N ARG A 219 -18.11 -5.20 15.31
CA ARG A 219 -19.13 -4.17 15.50
C ARG A 219 -19.78 -4.27 16.87
N LYS A 220 -20.10 -5.49 17.33
CA LYS A 220 -20.71 -5.74 18.64
C LYS A 220 -19.88 -5.17 19.80
N PHE A 221 -18.55 -5.27 19.71
CA PHE A 221 -17.64 -4.73 20.73
C PHE A 221 -17.28 -3.25 20.54
N GLY A 222 -17.91 -2.53 19.60
CA GLY A 222 -17.68 -1.11 19.37
C GLY A 222 -16.35 -0.80 18.65
N TYR A 223 -15.79 -1.77 17.92
CA TYR A 223 -14.63 -1.57 17.08
C TYR A 223 -15.05 -1.29 15.64
N LYS A 224 -14.23 -0.50 14.92
CA LYS A 224 -14.35 -0.27 13.48
C LYS A 224 -13.04 -0.57 12.78
N ARG A 225 -13.11 -1.06 11.54
CA ARG A 225 -11.92 -1.38 10.75
C ARG A 225 -11.38 -0.14 10.06
N CYS A 226 -10.05 0.04 10.09
CA CYS A 226 -9.39 1.09 9.33
C CYS A 226 -9.64 0.90 7.81
N PRO A 227 -10.13 1.91 7.08
CA PRO A 227 -10.39 1.80 5.63
C PRO A 227 -9.13 1.52 4.80
N ARG A 228 -7.95 1.78 5.36
CA ARG A 228 -6.67 1.52 4.70
C ARG A 228 -6.20 0.08 4.88
N CYS A 229 -5.94 -0.35 6.12
CA CYS A 229 -5.31 -1.64 6.40
C CYS A 229 -6.28 -2.71 6.92
N GLY A 230 -7.52 -2.35 7.28
CA GLY A 230 -8.51 -3.26 7.86
C GLY A 230 -8.33 -3.56 9.35
N TYR A 231 -7.29 -3.02 10.00
CA TYR A 231 -7.05 -3.23 11.43
C TYR A 231 -8.21 -2.70 12.28
N GLY A 232 -8.64 -3.49 13.26
CA GLY A 232 -9.71 -3.13 14.20
C GLY A 232 -9.23 -2.05 15.16
N THR A 233 -9.97 -0.95 15.22
CA THR A 233 -9.66 0.19 16.08
C THR A 233 -10.89 0.56 16.90
N ARG A 234 -10.68 0.96 18.14
CA ARG A 234 -11.74 1.45 19.03
C ARG A 234 -11.49 2.91 19.34
N ARG A 235 -12.54 3.72 19.24
CA ARG A 235 -12.52 5.10 19.73
C ARG A 235 -12.80 5.07 21.23
N MET A 236 -11.90 5.63 22.04
CA MET A 236 -12.14 5.79 23.47
C MET A 236 -13.08 6.98 23.71
N TRP A 237 -12.61 8.20 23.45
CA TRP A 237 -13.39 9.44 23.58
C TRP A 237 -12.84 10.50 22.61
N GLY A 238 -13.55 11.62 22.41
CA GLY A 238 -13.06 12.78 21.67
C GLY A 238 -13.32 12.78 20.16
N CYS A 239 -12.41 13.40 19.40
CA CYS A 239 -12.55 13.73 17.97
C CYS A 239 -12.86 12.50 17.10
N SER A 240 -13.61 12.71 16.02
CA SER A 240 -13.90 11.67 15.01
C SER A 240 -12.70 11.37 14.10
N HIS A 241 -11.67 12.21 14.08
CA HIS A 241 -10.45 11.95 13.33
C HIS A 241 -9.57 10.91 14.05
N MET A 242 -9.36 9.77 13.41
CA MET A 242 -8.58 8.66 13.95
C MET A 242 -7.30 8.40 13.17
N GLN A 243 -6.23 8.09 13.89
CA GLN A 243 -4.96 7.63 13.34
C GLN A 243 -4.80 6.13 13.63
N CYS A 244 -4.72 5.33 12.57
CA CYS A 244 -4.50 3.88 12.71
C CYS A 244 -3.02 3.56 13.01
N VAL A 245 -2.73 2.36 13.49
CA VAL A 245 -1.36 1.84 13.66
C VAL A 245 -0.56 1.75 12.35
N CYS A 246 -1.25 1.59 11.21
CA CYS A 246 -0.64 1.72 9.88
C CYS A 246 -0.34 3.18 9.49
N GLY A 247 -0.70 4.14 10.36
CA GLY A 247 -0.60 5.59 10.21
C GLY A 247 -1.49 6.20 9.14
N ALA A 248 -2.56 5.52 8.74
CA ALA A 248 -3.64 6.15 7.98
C ALA A 248 -4.50 7.04 8.89
N HIS A 249 -4.87 8.21 8.38
CA HIS A 249 -5.80 9.14 9.01
C HIS A 249 -7.18 8.97 8.38
N TRP A 250 -8.20 8.70 9.19
CA TRP A 250 -9.54 8.38 8.71
C TRP A 250 -10.62 8.83 9.71
N CYS A 251 -11.84 9.05 9.24
CA CYS A 251 -12.95 9.54 10.07
C CYS A 251 -13.74 8.36 10.66
N TRP A 252 -13.92 8.32 11.98
CA TRP A 252 -14.69 7.32 12.71
C TRP A 252 -16.16 7.27 12.27
N ASN A 253 -16.77 8.42 11.99
CA ASN A 253 -18.18 8.50 11.64
C ASN A 253 -18.41 8.07 10.20
N CYS A 254 -17.55 8.51 9.27
CA CYS A 254 -17.74 8.29 7.84
C CYS A 254 -17.02 7.06 7.28
N GLU A 255 -16.11 6.44 8.05
CA GLU A 255 -15.30 5.28 7.65
C GLU A 255 -14.52 5.51 6.34
N ARG A 256 -14.04 6.74 6.15
CA ARG A 256 -13.28 7.17 4.95
C ARG A 256 -11.93 7.74 5.36
N ASN A 257 -10.92 7.48 4.53
CA ASN A 257 -9.61 8.10 4.67
C ASN A 257 -9.69 9.61 4.40
N TYR A 258 -9.04 10.45 5.22
CA TYR A 258 -9.01 11.92 5.03
C TYR A 258 -8.27 12.32 3.75
N ASN A 259 -7.32 11.50 3.31
CA ASN A 259 -6.50 11.77 2.13
C ASN A 259 -7.02 11.07 0.87
N LYS A 260 -8.15 11.53 0.33
CA LYS A 260 -8.53 11.17 -1.06
C LYS A 260 -7.64 11.85 -2.11
N LYS A 261 -7.03 13.01 -1.80
CA LYS A 261 -6.18 13.78 -2.72
C LYS A 261 -4.67 13.54 -2.59
N ALA A 262 -4.15 13.05 -1.46
CA ALA A 262 -2.69 12.84 -1.31
C ALA A 262 -2.15 11.61 -2.07
N LEU A 263 -3.01 10.65 -2.46
CA LEU A 263 -2.64 9.61 -3.42
C LEU A 263 -2.47 10.16 -4.86
N ARG A 264 -3.00 11.34 -5.15
CA ARG A 264 -2.72 12.10 -6.38
C ARG A 264 -1.37 12.85 -6.35
N LEU A 265 -0.73 12.97 -5.18
CA LEU A 265 0.59 13.61 -5.05
C LEU A 265 1.75 12.61 -5.02
N LEU A 266 1.45 11.30 -4.98
CA LEU A 266 2.39 10.22 -5.35
C LEU A 266 2.21 9.76 -6.81
N THR A 267 1.33 10.43 -7.56
CA THR A 267 1.24 10.33 -9.02
C THR A 267 1.58 11.69 -9.59
N VAL A 268 2.87 11.89 -9.90
CA VAL A 268 3.26 12.91 -10.87
C VAL A 268 2.33 12.73 -12.07
N ARG A 269 1.53 13.75 -12.39
CA ARG A 269 0.72 13.75 -13.62
C ARG A 269 1.66 13.49 -14.80
N PRO A 270 1.45 12.44 -15.60
CA PRO A 270 2.24 12.20 -16.80
C PRO A 270 1.72 13.16 -17.86
N LYS A 271 2.28 14.36 -17.91
CA LYS A 271 2.36 15.06 -19.19
C LYS A 271 3.84 15.12 -19.54
N ARG A 272 4.24 14.28 -20.49
CA ARG A 272 5.46 14.37 -21.31
C ARG A 272 6.74 13.63 -20.86
N ILE A 273 6.67 12.48 -20.17
CA ILE A 273 7.86 11.60 -19.93
C ILE A 273 7.55 10.09 -20.08
N GLN A 274 6.53 9.70 -20.87
CA GLN A 274 6.23 8.26 -21.07
C GLN A 274 7.12 7.61 -22.17
N LYS A 275 7.67 8.38 -23.11
CA LYS A 275 8.44 7.81 -24.25
C LYS A 275 9.90 7.41 -23.93
N ARG A 276 10.43 7.76 -22.76
CA ARG A 276 11.86 7.55 -22.41
C ARG A 276 12.11 6.42 -21.40
N GLN A 277 11.07 5.94 -20.73
CA GLN A 277 11.21 4.88 -19.72
C GLN A 277 11.22 3.50 -20.37
N ASP A 278 10.44 3.28 -21.45
CA ASP A 278 10.45 2.00 -22.17
C ASP A 278 11.77 1.72 -22.91
N THR A 279 12.56 2.76 -23.22
CA THR A 279 13.89 2.60 -23.86
C THR A 279 14.98 2.21 -22.86
N ILE A 280 14.93 2.73 -21.63
CA ILE A 280 15.92 2.39 -20.57
C ILE A 280 15.70 0.96 -20.03
N TRP A 281 14.43 0.53 -19.93
CA TRP A 281 14.08 -0.83 -19.49
C TRP A 281 14.41 -1.91 -20.54
N LYS A 282 14.57 -1.56 -21.82
CA LYS A 282 15.01 -2.49 -22.88
C LYS A 282 16.53 -2.60 -23.02
N GLU A 283 17.29 -1.50 -22.85
CA GLU A 283 18.76 -1.52 -22.95
C GLU A 283 19.45 -2.22 -21.76
N SER A 284 18.79 -2.29 -20.60
CA SER A 284 19.32 -2.99 -19.42
C SER A 284 19.18 -4.52 -19.50
N ILE A 285 18.40 -5.04 -20.46
CA ILE A 285 18.20 -6.48 -20.69
C ILE A 285 19.20 -7.02 -21.72
N THR A 286 19.76 -6.18 -22.59
CA THR A 286 20.71 -6.60 -23.63
C THR A 286 22.18 -6.51 -23.23
N LEU A 287 22.53 -5.87 -22.10
CA LEU A 287 23.93 -5.73 -21.64
C LEU A 287 24.46 -6.86 -20.75
N ASN A 288 23.67 -7.91 -20.49
CA ASN A 288 24.10 -9.09 -19.71
C ASN A 288 24.17 -10.40 -20.54
N LEU A 289 24.24 -10.30 -21.87
CA LEU A 289 24.43 -11.44 -22.79
C LEU A 289 25.62 -11.21 -23.74
N LEU A 290 26.76 -10.76 -23.22
CA LEU A 290 28.04 -10.91 -23.91
C LEU A 290 28.88 -11.96 -23.17
N PRO A 291 29.42 -12.98 -23.89
CA PRO A 291 30.24 -14.01 -23.27
C PRO A 291 31.53 -13.39 -22.72
N LYS A 292 31.90 -13.81 -21.51
CA LYS A 292 33.22 -13.57 -20.94
C LYS A 292 34.25 -14.26 -21.83
N ILE A 293 35.10 -13.48 -22.50
CA ILE A 293 36.40 -13.90 -23.01
C ILE A 293 37.43 -13.45 -21.96
#